data_AF-A0A355D815-F1
#
_entry.id   AF-A0A355D815-F1
#
_cell.length_a   1.000
_cell.length_b   1.000
_cell.length_c   1.000
_cell.angle_alpha   90.00
_cell.angle_beta   90.00
_cell.angle_gamma   90.00
#
_symmetry.space_group_name_H-M   'P 1'
#
loop_
_entity.id
_entity.type
_entity.pdbx_description
1 polymer ?
#
loop_
_entity_poly.entity_id
_entity_poly.type
_entity_poly.pdbx_seq_one_letter_code
_entity_poly.pdbx_strand_id
1 'polypeptide(L)'
;MLVGDICMQDRSYKVEFLLCAFGGMLGFHKFYERKYAQGILYLFTMGLFIFGWLMDLIKLYKPAFVYDEEELKKYSEYLIQSNHEREIQKQKQEIEKQTKKQTKINKMVGCPRCGSTDIKVVTDSFGNIKSDGKQGILSGKSKERGYIVTSTYRICRQCGKKMK
;
A
#
# COMPACT_ATOMS: atom_id res chain seq x y z
N MET A 1 11.55 4.65 0.80
CA MET A 1 11.03 5.98 0.47
C MET A 1 11.57 6.42 -0.91
N LEU A 2 11.40 5.60 -1.95
CA LEU A 2 11.75 5.91 -3.35
C LEU A 2 10.87 5.06 -4.29
N VAL A 3 9.55 5.18 -4.15
CA VAL A 3 8.58 4.53 -5.07
C VAL A 3 7.65 5.60 -5.69
N GLY A 4 7.96 6.89 -5.49
CA GLY A 4 7.07 8.01 -5.83
C GLY A 4 7.32 8.72 -7.17
N ASP A 5 8.48 8.52 -7.82
CA ASP A 5 8.91 9.45 -8.89
C ASP A 5 9.06 8.83 -10.29
N ILE A 6 8.46 7.66 -10.54
CA ILE A 6 8.24 7.23 -11.93
C ILE A 6 6.84 7.69 -12.32
N CYS A 7 6.66 9.01 -12.41
CA CYS A 7 5.70 9.52 -13.38
C CYS A 7 6.18 8.96 -14.72
N MET A 8 5.48 7.95 -15.26
CA MET A 8 5.49 7.71 -16.70
C MET A 8 4.96 9.00 -17.32
N GLN A 9 5.86 9.92 -17.57
CA GLN A 9 5.57 11.15 -18.23
C GLN A 9 5.27 10.71 -19.67
N ASP A 10 3.99 10.68 -20.02
CA ASP A 10 3.45 10.36 -21.35
C ASP A 10 3.91 11.43 -22.33
N ARG A 11 5.20 11.39 -22.62
CA ARG A 11 5.92 12.40 -23.36
C ARG A 11 6.20 11.76 -24.67
N SER A 12 5.57 12.32 -25.69
CA SER A 12 5.77 11.87 -27.05
C SER A 12 7.27 11.92 -27.34
N TYR A 13 7.88 10.75 -27.51
CA TYR A 13 9.28 10.57 -27.87
C TYR A 13 9.66 11.40 -29.10
N LYS A 14 8.69 11.61 -30.01
CA LYS A 14 8.80 12.49 -31.18
C LYS A 14 9.00 13.96 -30.80
N VAL A 15 8.30 14.45 -29.78
CA VAL A 15 8.41 15.83 -29.29
C VAL A 15 9.79 16.03 -28.64
N GLU A 16 10.25 15.08 -27.83
CA GLU A 16 11.57 15.16 -27.21
C GLU A 16 12.70 15.09 -28.25
N PHE A 17 12.54 14.26 -29.29
CA PHE A 17 13.44 14.23 -30.44
C PHE A 17 13.46 15.58 -31.20
N LEU A 18 12.31 16.19 -31.46
CA LEU A 18 12.22 17.51 -32.10
C LEU A 18 12.87 18.61 -31.25
N LEU A 19 12.60 18.63 -29.94
CA LEU A 19 13.24 19.59 -29.02
C LEU A 19 14.75 19.40 -28.96
N CYS A 20 15.24 18.16 -29.00
CA CYS A 20 16.67 17.86 -29.07
C CYS A 20 17.27 18.27 -30.43
N ALA A 21 16.55 18.12 -31.55
CA ALA A 21 17.04 18.50 -32.87
C ALA A 21 17.12 20.02 -33.05
N PHE A 22 16.11 20.78 -32.60
CA PHE A 22 16.05 22.24 -32.78
C PHE A 22 16.67 23.03 -31.62
N GLY A 23 16.65 22.51 -30.39
CA GLY A 23 17.13 23.17 -29.17
C GLY A 23 18.30 22.46 -28.48
N GLY A 24 18.93 21.48 -29.14
CA GLY A 24 19.89 20.56 -28.55
C GLY A 24 21.17 21.20 -28.02
N MET A 25 21.69 22.24 -28.70
CA MET A 25 22.88 22.95 -28.21
C MET A 25 22.60 23.79 -26.96
N LEU A 26 21.36 24.22 -26.77
CA LEU A 26 20.92 24.98 -25.58
C LEU A 26 20.50 24.05 -24.43
N GLY A 27 20.43 22.73 -24.66
CA GLY A 27 20.07 21.75 -23.63
C GLY A 27 18.61 21.79 -23.16
N PHE A 28 17.71 22.43 -23.92
CA PHE A 28 16.29 22.58 -23.56
C PHE A 28 15.56 21.26 -23.37
N HIS A 29 15.98 20.19 -24.06
CA HIS A 29 15.42 18.84 -23.88
C HIS A 29 15.64 18.29 -22.46
N LYS A 30 16.76 18.60 -21.80
CA LYS A 30 17.01 18.17 -20.40
C LYS A 30 16.13 18.90 -19.39
N PHE A 31 15.77 20.14 -19.67
CA PHE A 31 14.76 20.88 -18.89
C PHE A 31 13.38 20.27 -19.05
N TYR A 32 13.06 19.79 -20.25
CA TYR A 32 11.85 19.01 -20.47
C TYR A 32 11.87 17.79 -19.55
N GLU A 33 12.94 16.98 -19.53
CA GLU A 33 13.11 15.79 -18.67
C GLU A 33 13.13 16.08 -17.14
N ARG A 34 12.92 17.33 -16.69
CA ARG A 34 13.06 17.79 -15.29
C ARG A 34 14.45 17.53 -14.69
N LYS A 35 15.47 17.34 -15.53
CA LYS A 35 16.87 17.15 -15.14
C LYS A 35 17.61 18.48 -15.19
N TYR A 36 17.18 19.41 -14.34
CA TYR A 36 17.69 20.79 -14.30
C TYR A 36 19.21 20.85 -14.14
N ALA A 37 19.80 19.99 -13.30
CA ALA A 37 21.25 19.93 -13.11
C ALA A 37 22.02 19.63 -14.42
N GLN A 38 21.53 18.68 -15.22
CA GLN A 38 22.14 18.35 -16.51
C GLN A 38 21.91 19.45 -17.56
N GLY A 39 20.73 20.08 -17.56
CA GLY A 39 20.42 21.21 -18.44
C GLY A 39 21.31 22.43 -18.18
N ILE A 40 21.53 22.78 -16.90
CA ILE A 40 22.44 23.87 -16.51
C ILE A 40 23.88 23.53 -16.89
N LEU A 41 24.30 22.28 -16.70
CA LEU A 41 25.63 21.82 -17.11
C LEU A 41 25.80 21.95 -18.63
N TYR A 42 24.79 21.62 -19.43
CA TYR A 42 24.78 21.87 -20.88
C TYR A 42 24.93 23.35 -21.26
N LEU A 43 24.26 24.26 -20.55
CA LEU A 43 24.34 25.70 -20.78
C LEU A 43 25.72 26.27 -20.45
N PHE A 44 26.28 25.90 -19.30
CA PHE A 44 27.59 26.38 -18.84
C PHE A 44 28.75 25.97 -19.74
N THR A 45 28.51 24.95 -20.54
CA THR A 45 29.54 24.26 -21.27
C THR A 45 29.29 24.32 -22.78
N MET A 46 28.38 25.23 -23.20
CA MET A 46 28.02 25.54 -24.58
C MET A 46 27.69 24.27 -25.40
N GLY A 47 26.87 23.38 -24.82
CA GLY A 47 26.44 22.13 -25.47
C GLY A 47 27.47 20.99 -25.45
N LEU A 48 28.55 21.14 -24.68
CA LEU A 48 29.77 20.31 -24.59
C LEU A 48 30.08 19.44 -25.79
N PHE A 49 30.66 20.10 -26.78
CA PHE A 49 31.44 19.46 -27.83
C PHE A 49 30.66 18.56 -28.78
N ILE A 50 29.35 18.81 -29.00
CA ILE A 50 28.50 18.11 -29.99
C ILE A 50 28.25 16.63 -29.63
N PHE A 51 29.14 16.00 -28.87
CA PHE A 51 29.06 14.62 -28.38
C PHE A 51 27.87 14.42 -27.44
N GLY A 52 27.60 15.36 -26.54
CA GLY A 52 26.42 15.29 -25.69
C GLY A 52 25.15 15.24 -26.53
N TRP A 53 25.03 16.17 -27.48
CA TRP A 53 23.88 16.24 -28.39
C TRP A 53 23.74 14.99 -29.25
N LEU A 54 24.83 14.47 -29.82
CA LEU A 54 24.82 13.26 -30.66
C LEU A 54 24.39 12.01 -29.87
N MET A 55 24.86 11.84 -28.63
CA MET A 55 24.46 10.73 -27.77
C MET A 55 22.98 10.81 -27.38
N ASP A 56 22.48 12.01 -27.09
CA ASP A 56 21.06 12.23 -26.81
C ASP A 56 20.21 11.95 -28.07
N LEU A 57 20.68 12.33 -29.26
CA LEU A 57 20.00 12.10 -30.54
C LEU A 57 19.93 10.61 -30.89
N ILE A 58 21.01 9.83 -30.69
CA ILE A 58 21.00 8.36 -30.88
C ILE A 58 20.02 7.69 -29.91
N LYS A 59 19.98 8.15 -28.66
CA LYS A 59 19.09 7.60 -27.64
C LYS A 59 17.62 7.85 -27.95
N LEU A 60 17.28 9.01 -28.52
CA LEU A 60 15.92 9.38 -28.90
C LEU A 60 15.53 8.87 -30.30
N TYR A 61 16.49 8.69 -31.21
CA TYR A 61 16.24 8.14 -32.55
C TYR A 61 15.72 6.71 -32.49
N LYS A 62 16.27 5.86 -31.60
CA LYS A 62 15.79 4.49 -31.43
C LYS A 62 14.27 4.41 -31.15
N PRO A 63 13.74 5.02 -30.06
CA PRO A 63 12.30 5.01 -29.79
C PRO A 63 11.47 5.80 -30.80
N ALA A 64 12.07 6.77 -31.50
CA ALA A 64 11.34 7.58 -32.47
C ALA A 64 11.18 6.95 -33.87
N PHE A 65 12.17 6.17 -34.32
CA PHE A 65 12.25 5.68 -35.70
C PHE A 65 12.52 4.19 -35.85
N VAL A 66 13.13 3.53 -34.85
CA VAL A 66 13.53 2.11 -34.95
C VAL A 66 12.54 1.18 -34.24
N TYR A 67 11.88 1.64 -33.18
CA TYR A 67 10.87 0.85 -32.48
C TYR A 67 9.48 1.03 -33.11
N ASP A 68 8.91 -0.07 -33.58
CA ASP A 68 7.50 -0.18 -33.90
C ASP A 68 6.65 -0.05 -32.61
N GLU A 69 5.44 0.51 -32.70
CA GLU A 69 4.59 0.81 -31.55
C GLU A 69 4.28 -0.45 -30.71
N GLU A 70 4.36 -1.65 -31.30
CA GLU A 70 4.20 -2.94 -30.65
C GLU A 70 5.28 -3.27 -29.60
N GLU A 71 6.56 -3.00 -29.88
CA GLU A 71 7.63 -3.35 -28.93
C GLU A 71 7.63 -2.43 -27.71
N LEU A 72 7.25 -1.16 -27.90
CA LEU A 72 7.13 -0.21 -26.80
C LEU A 72 5.97 -0.60 -25.85
N LYS A 73 4.84 -1.04 -26.41
CA LYS A 73 3.71 -1.59 -25.63
C LYS A 73 4.14 -2.82 -24.85
N LYS A 74 4.82 -3.77 -25.51
CA LYS A 74 5.34 -4.99 -24.88
C LYS A 74 6.30 -4.71 -23.72
N TYR A 75 7.16 -3.70 -23.86
CA TYR A 75 8.05 -3.29 -22.78
C TYR A 75 7.30 -2.63 -21.61
N SER A 76 6.30 -1.78 -21.90
CA SER A 76 5.45 -1.17 -20.87
C SER A 76 4.63 -2.21 -20.10
N GLU A 77 4.07 -3.20 -20.80
CA GLU A 77 3.32 -4.31 -20.23
C GLU A 77 4.22 -5.19 -19.35
N TYR A 78 5.42 -5.52 -19.84
CA TYR A 78 6.42 -6.26 -19.06
C TYR A 78 6.81 -5.54 -17.76
N LEU A 79 7.01 -4.21 -17.82
CA LEU A 79 7.33 -3.40 -16.64
C LEU A 79 6.17 -3.33 -15.65
N ILE A 80 4.93 -3.12 -16.12
CA ILE A 80 3.74 -3.09 -15.26
C ILE A 80 3.56 -4.44 -14.57
N GLN A 81 3.71 -5.54 -15.31
CA GLN A 81 3.55 -6.88 -14.76
C GLN A 81 4.62 -7.21 -13.70
N SER A 82 5.88 -6.91 -13.97
CA SER A 82 6.97 -7.14 -12.99
C SER A 82 6.84 -6.24 -11.75
N ASN A 83 6.33 -5.02 -11.88
CA ASN A 83 6.02 -4.15 -10.74
C ASN A 83 4.90 -4.75 -9.87
N HIS A 84 3.82 -5.18 -10.50
CA HIS A 84 2.67 -5.77 -9.83
C HIS A 84 3.05 -7.07 -9.09
N GLU A 85 3.85 -7.94 -9.70
CA GLU A 85 4.36 -9.16 -9.05
C GLU A 85 5.22 -8.85 -7.81
N ARG A 86 6.07 -7.82 -7.87
CA ARG A 86 6.86 -7.38 -6.70
C ARG A 86 5.99 -6.85 -5.57
N GLU A 87 4.91 -6.13 -5.87
CA GLU A 87 3.96 -5.65 -4.87
C GLU A 87 3.20 -6.80 -4.22
N ILE A 88 2.70 -7.76 -5.01
CA ILE A 88 2.06 -8.97 -4.49
C ILE A 88 3.01 -9.72 -3.56
N GLN A 89 4.29 -9.86 -3.92
CA GLN A 89 5.27 -10.54 -3.06
C GLN A 89 5.47 -9.81 -1.73
N LYS A 90 5.57 -8.48 -1.74
CA LYS A 90 5.68 -7.68 -0.51
C LYS A 90 4.45 -7.83 0.37
N GLN A 91 3.25 -7.74 -0.23
CA GLN A 91 1.99 -7.94 0.50
C GLN A 91 1.90 -9.34 1.10
N LYS A 92 2.28 -10.40 0.34
CA LYS A 92 2.32 -11.78 0.86
C LYS A 92 3.26 -11.91 2.06
N GLN A 93 4.44 -11.29 2.01
CA GLN A 93 5.38 -11.29 3.13
C GLN A 93 4.83 -10.55 4.36
N GLU A 94 4.13 -9.43 4.16
CA GLU A 94 3.49 -8.68 5.26
C GLU A 94 2.33 -9.44 5.88
N ILE A 95 1.45 -10.02 5.05
CA ILE A 95 0.37 -10.89 5.49
C ILE A 95 0.97 -12.06 6.27
N GLU A 96 1.99 -12.75 5.78
CA GLU A 96 2.60 -13.88 6.50
C GLU A 96 3.18 -13.46 7.86
N LYS A 97 3.81 -12.28 7.95
CA LYS A 97 4.26 -11.72 9.23
C LYS A 97 3.08 -11.46 10.17
N GLN A 98 1.96 -10.92 9.66
CA GLN A 98 0.74 -10.72 10.42
C GLN A 98 0.11 -12.04 10.84
N THR A 99 0.01 -13.05 9.96
CA THR A 99 -0.53 -14.38 10.28
C THR A 99 0.33 -15.07 11.32
N LYS A 100 1.66 -14.94 11.29
CA LYS A 100 2.55 -15.49 12.33
C LYS A 100 2.36 -14.78 13.67
N LYS A 101 2.15 -13.46 13.67
CA LYS A 101 1.86 -12.68 14.89
C LYS A 101 0.48 -13.04 15.46
N GLN A 102 -0.53 -13.13 14.61
CA GLN A 102 -1.89 -13.54 14.98
C GLN A 102 -1.95 -14.99 15.42
N THR A 103 -1.20 -15.90 14.78
CA THR A 103 -1.08 -17.30 15.20
C THR A 103 -0.37 -17.41 16.54
N LYS A 104 0.65 -16.57 16.82
CA LYS A 104 1.27 -16.49 18.15
C LYS A 104 0.31 -15.99 19.23
N ILE A 105 -0.55 -15.01 18.92
CA ILE A 105 -1.60 -14.52 19.83
C ILE A 105 -2.68 -15.59 20.03
N ASN A 106 -3.18 -16.18 18.95
CA ASN A 106 -4.23 -17.20 18.97
C ASN A 106 -3.75 -18.54 19.57
N LYS A 107 -2.45 -18.84 19.56
CA LYS A 107 -1.89 -20.01 20.23
C LYS A 107 -1.97 -19.97 21.76
N MET A 108 -2.47 -18.89 22.37
CA MET A 108 -2.53 -18.75 23.84
C MET A 108 -3.92 -18.89 24.47
N VAL A 109 -4.98 -19.31 23.76
CA VAL A 109 -6.28 -19.55 24.41
C VAL A 109 -7.01 -20.77 23.83
N GLY A 110 -6.47 -21.97 24.10
CA GLY A 110 -7.23 -23.21 23.96
C GLY A 110 -7.87 -23.62 25.31
N CYS A 111 -8.99 -24.34 25.30
CA CYS A 111 -9.51 -24.99 26.53
C CYS A 111 -8.39 -25.89 27.08
N PRO A 112 -7.89 -25.68 28.32
CA PRO A 112 -6.83 -26.52 28.89
C PRO A 112 -7.28 -27.97 29.16
N ARG A 113 -8.53 -28.32 28.86
CA ARG A 113 -9.09 -29.68 28.99
C ARG A 113 -9.12 -30.45 27.67
N CYS A 114 -9.38 -29.78 26.55
CA CYS A 114 -9.56 -30.45 25.24
C CYS A 114 -8.80 -29.79 24.09
N GLY A 115 -8.07 -28.71 24.33
CA GLY A 115 -7.31 -27.97 23.31
C GLY A 115 -8.16 -27.17 22.32
N SER A 116 -9.50 -27.20 22.41
CA SER A 116 -10.34 -26.47 21.46
C SER A 116 -10.20 -24.96 21.62
N THR A 117 -10.14 -24.26 20.50
CA THR A 117 -10.11 -22.79 20.41
C THR A 117 -11.51 -22.15 20.47
N ASP A 118 -12.56 -22.97 20.45
CA ASP A 118 -13.96 -22.54 20.46
C ASP A 118 -14.44 -22.19 21.89
N ILE A 119 -14.19 -20.94 22.28
CA ILE A 119 -14.47 -20.40 23.62
C ILE A 119 -15.54 -19.31 23.52
N LYS A 120 -16.67 -19.50 24.22
CA LYS A 120 -17.75 -18.52 24.37
C LYS A 120 -17.46 -17.59 25.56
N VAL A 121 -17.50 -16.29 25.36
CA VAL A 121 -17.46 -15.29 26.45
C VAL A 121 -18.89 -15.06 26.93
N VAL A 122 -19.13 -15.17 28.23
CA VAL A 122 -20.42 -14.92 28.88
C VAL A 122 -20.25 -13.79 29.89
N THR A 123 -21.14 -12.81 29.82
CA THR A 123 -21.16 -11.65 30.73
C THR A 123 -22.44 -11.72 31.55
N ASP A 124 -22.30 -11.98 32.85
CA ASP A 124 -23.43 -11.96 33.78
C ASP A 124 -23.42 -10.62 34.51
N SER A 125 -24.59 -10.00 34.64
CA SER A 125 -24.75 -8.74 35.38
C SER A 125 -25.57 -9.02 36.64
N PHE A 126 -24.95 -8.85 37.81
CA PHE A 126 -25.59 -8.99 39.11
C PHE A 126 -25.74 -7.61 39.75
N GLY A 127 -26.98 -7.19 39.99
CA GLY A 127 -27.29 -5.93 40.64
C GLY A 127 -28.73 -5.93 41.14
N ASN A 128 -28.98 -5.16 42.20
CA ASN A 128 -30.34 -4.96 42.71
C ASN A 128 -31.06 -3.96 41.80
N ILE A 129 -31.50 -4.42 40.63
CA ILE A 129 -32.44 -3.70 39.80
C ILE A 129 -33.82 -4.19 40.24
N LYS A 130 -34.61 -3.33 40.90
CA LYS A 130 -36.05 -3.56 41.03
C LYS A 130 -36.66 -3.39 39.64
N SER A 131 -36.63 -4.43 38.82
CA SER A 131 -37.12 -4.42 37.45
C SER A 131 -38.51 -5.02 37.39
N ASP A 132 -39.54 -4.17 37.46
CA ASP A 132 -40.82 -4.49 36.82
C ASP A 132 -40.56 -4.57 35.31
N GLY A 133 -40.79 -5.76 34.77
CA GLY A 133 -40.35 -6.10 33.41
C GLY A 133 -40.95 -5.19 32.35
N LYS A 134 -40.10 -4.82 31.38
CA LYS A 134 -40.41 -4.79 29.94
C LYS A 134 -39.14 -4.52 29.15
N GLN A 135 -38.88 -5.41 28.18
CA GLN A 135 -37.93 -5.16 27.11
C GLN A 135 -38.48 -4.02 26.26
N GLY A 136 -37.68 -2.99 25.97
CA GLY A 136 -38.04 -1.96 25.01
C GLY A 136 -37.46 -0.59 25.29
N ILE A 137 -36.70 -0.10 24.30
CA ILE A 137 -36.28 1.27 24.01
C ILE A 137 -37.25 2.33 24.59
N LEU A 138 -36.75 3.31 25.36
CA LEU A 138 -36.99 4.77 25.22
C LEU A 138 -36.69 5.56 26.52
N SER A 139 -36.27 6.82 26.29
CA SER A 139 -36.13 7.98 27.18
C SER A 139 -36.84 8.00 28.54
N GLY A 140 -36.17 8.58 29.55
CA GLY A 140 -36.84 9.24 30.66
C GLY A 140 -36.10 9.17 32.00
N LYS A 141 -35.85 10.32 32.62
CA LYS A 141 -35.05 10.54 33.83
C LYS A 141 -35.69 9.93 35.10
N SER A 142 -34.93 9.17 35.89
CA SER A 142 -35.04 9.13 37.37
C SER A 142 -33.78 8.52 38.00
N LYS A 143 -33.19 9.21 38.99
CA LYS A 143 -31.91 8.89 39.63
C LYS A 143 -32.16 7.98 40.86
N GLU A 144 -31.97 6.68 40.70
CA GLU A 144 -31.55 5.81 41.79
C GLU A 144 -30.20 5.19 41.42
N ARG A 145 -29.17 5.41 42.27
CA ARG A 145 -27.83 4.85 42.08
C ARG A 145 -27.81 3.40 42.56
N GLY A 146 -28.42 2.51 41.78
CA GLY A 146 -28.13 1.08 41.86
C GLY A 146 -26.74 0.80 41.27
N TYR A 147 -25.97 -0.11 41.88
CA TYR A 147 -24.71 -0.59 41.30
C TYR A 147 -24.97 -1.91 40.58
N ILE A 148 -24.45 -2.02 39.35
CA ILE A 148 -24.43 -3.27 38.58
C ILE A 148 -23.00 -3.84 38.63
N VAL A 149 -22.86 -5.08 39.09
CA VAL A 149 -21.60 -5.82 39.06
C VAL A 149 -21.64 -6.74 37.84
N THR A 150 -20.89 -6.39 36.80
CA THR A 150 -20.73 -7.21 35.61
C THR A 150 -19.56 -8.18 35.78
N SER A 151 -19.82 -9.49 35.78
CA SER A 151 -18.81 -10.54 35.82
C SER A 151 -18.70 -11.20 34.44
N THR A 152 -17.51 -11.15 33.84
CA THR A 152 -17.23 -11.77 32.53
C THR A 152 -16.44 -13.05 32.75
N TYR A 153 -16.90 -14.18 32.22
CA TYR A 153 -16.18 -15.46 32.26
C TYR A 153 -16.23 -16.18 30.92
N ARG A 154 -15.30 -17.11 30.70
CA ARG A 154 -15.15 -17.86 29.44
C ARG A 154 -15.63 -19.29 29.62
N ILE A 155 -16.33 -19.85 28.63
CA ILE A 155 -16.74 -21.27 28.64
C ILE A 155 -16.33 -21.90 27.31
N CYS A 156 -15.66 -23.03 27.37
CA CYS A 156 -15.41 -23.81 26.15
C CYS A 156 -16.68 -24.51 25.66
N ARG A 157 -17.02 -24.38 24.38
CA ARG A 157 -18.18 -25.07 23.77
C ARG A 157 -18.01 -26.58 23.65
N GLN A 158 -16.79 -27.06 23.48
CA GLN A 158 -16.52 -28.49 23.29
C GLN A 158 -16.43 -29.25 24.61
N CYS A 159 -15.68 -28.75 25.59
CA CYS A 159 -15.42 -29.42 26.87
C CYS A 159 -16.35 -28.95 28.02
N GLY A 160 -17.16 -27.91 27.80
CA GLY A 160 -18.01 -27.27 28.81
C GLY A 160 -17.24 -26.60 29.97
N LYS A 161 -15.91 -26.58 29.93
CA LYS A 161 -15.07 -26.07 31.04
C LYS A 161 -15.21 -24.54 31.13
N LYS A 162 -15.63 -24.07 32.30
CA LYS A 162 -15.60 -22.65 32.67
C LYS A 162 -14.17 -22.23 33.02
N MET A 163 -13.73 -21.10 32.50
CA MET A 163 -12.47 -20.43 32.74
C MET A 163 -12.79 -19.06 33.35
N LYS A 164 -12.20 -18.79 34.52
CA LYS A 164 -12.26 -17.46 35.14
C LYS A 164 -11.36 -16.49 34.38
#